data_AF-A0A2E5IZG3-F1
#
_entry.id   AF-A0A2E5IZG3-F1
#
_cell.length_a   1.000
_cell.length_b   1.000
_cell.length_c   1.000
_cell.angle_alpha   90.00
_cell.angle_beta   90.00
_cell.angle_gamma   90.00
#
_symmetry.space_group_name_H-M   'P 1'
#
loop_
_entity.id
_entity.type
_entity.pdbx_description
1 polymer ?
#
loop_
_entity_poly.entity_id
_entity_poly.type
_entity_poly.pdbx_seq_one_letter_code
_entity_poly.pdbx_strand_id
1 'polypeptide(L)'
;MDIEYAHAILKTARALIEKHKPYASLQKKAAFANAVQELVCGVAGGYGGPSVREHAAVHIFGPSKPLSFNSAVDLLADEQGPIFGPITDIHVWCYLNEECFDNDPKDLEILRARTI
;
A
#
# COMPACT_ATOMS: atom_id res chain seq x y z
N MET A 1 -1.00 21.03 -2.40
CA MET A 1 -0.66 20.10 -3.50
C MET A 1 -1.83 20.02 -4.45
N ASP A 2 -1.57 19.89 -5.75
CA ASP A 2 -2.62 19.78 -6.77
C ASP A 2 -3.30 18.39 -6.73
N ILE A 3 -4.62 18.38 -6.55
CA ILE A 3 -5.43 17.15 -6.51
C ILE A 3 -5.38 16.41 -7.85
N GLU A 4 -5.28 17.14 -8.98
CA GLU A 4 -5.17 16.52 -10.30
C GLU A 4 -3.86 15.75 -10.43
N TYR A 5 -2.77 16.30 -9.88
CA TYR A 5 -1.48 15.63 -9.85
C TYR A 5 -1.51 14.35 -9.01
N ALA A 6 -2.10 14.40 -7.80
CA ALA A 6 -2.23 13.22 -6.96
C ALA A 6 -3.03 12.10 -7.65
N HIS A 7 -4.14 12.44 -8.31
CA HIS A 7 -4.93 11.49 -9.10
C HIS A 7 -4.15 10.92 -10.30
N ALA A 8 -3.31 11.72 -10.95
CA ALA A 8 -2.45 11.22 -12.04
C ALA A 8 -1.42 10.21 -11.53
N ILE A 9 -0.81 10.46 -10.38
CA ILE A 9 0.11 9.53 -9.71
C ILE A 9 -0.58 8.21 -9.38
N LEU A 10 -1.76 8.28 -8.75
CA LEU A 10 -2.56 7.12 -8.37
C LEU A 10 -2.92 6.23 -9.57
N LYS A 11 -3.43 6.84 -10.65
CA LYS A 11 -3.79 6.11 -11.89
C LYS A 11 -2.57 5.48 -12.55
N THR A 12 -1.45 6.21 -12.59
CA THR A 12 -0.20 5.71 -13.18
C THR A 12 0.32 4.52 -12.38
N ALA A 13 0.36 4.62 -11.06
CA ALA A 13 0.78 3.53 -10.17
C ALA A 13 -0.10 2.29 -10.34
N ARG A 14 -1.43 2.48 -10.43
CA ARG A 14 -2.38 1.39 -10.64
C ARG A 14 -2.17 0.66 -11.97
N ALA A 15 -2.07 1.41 -13.08
CA ALA A 15 -1.83 0.83 -14.39
C ALA A 15 -0.48 0.10 -14.47
N LEU A 16 0.55 0.67 -13.82
CA LEU A 16 1.87 0.05 -13.72
C LEU A 16 1.77 -1.30 -13.02
N ILE A 17 1.15 -1.37 -11.84
CA ILE A 17 1.15 -2.60 -11.05
C ILE A 17 0.25 -3.69 -11.65
N GLU A 18 -0.80 -3.31 -12.37
CA GLU A 18 -1.62 -4.25 -13.14
C GLU A 18 -0.81 -4.97 -14.21
N LYS A 19 0.14 -4.28 -14.86
CA LYS A 19 1.05 -4.87 -15.84
C LYS A 19 2.15 -5.73 -15.20
N HIS A 20 2.75 -5.26 -14.11
CA HIS A 20 3.93 -5.91 -13.51
C HIS A 20 3.57 -7.09 -12.60
N LYS A 21 2.42 -7.02 -11.91
CA LYS A 21 1.94 -8.08 -11.02
C LYS A 21 0.49 -8.45 -11.37
N PRO A 22 0.24 -9.02 -12.57
CA PRO A 22 -1.12 -9.27 -13.06
C PRO A 22 -1.92 -10.21 -12.17
N TYR A 23 -1.24 -11.13 -11.46
CA TYR A 23 -1.87 -12.11 -10.58
C TYR A 23 -2.04 -11.66 -9.12
N ALA A 24 -1.53 -10.49 -8.74
CA ALA A 24 -1.80 -9.93 -7.42
C ALA A 24 -3.30 -9.60 -7.27
N SER A 25 -3.80 -9.69 -6.04
CA SER A 25 -5.19 -9.35 -5.72
C SER A 25 -5.50 -7.88 -6.03
N LEU A 26 -6.77 -7.57 -6.19
CA LEU A 26 -7.21 -6.19 -6.41
C LEU A 26 -6.84 -5.29 -5.23
N GLN A 27 -6.93 -5.83 -4.01
CA GLN A 27 -6.59 -5.17 -2.75
C GLN A 27 -5.09 -4.82 -2.69
N LYS A 28 -4.19 -5.77 -2.99
CA LYS A 28 -2.75 -5.48 -2.99
C LYS A 28 -2.35 -4.45 -4.06
N LYS A 29 -2.98 -4.52 -5.23
CA LYS A 29 -2.79 -3.51 -6.28
C LYS A 29 -3.36 -2.13 -5.88
N ALA A 30 -4.43 -2.08 -5.10
CA ALA A 30 -5.01 -0.84 -4.59
C ALA A 30 -4.11 -0.24 -3.51
N ALA A 31 -3.71 -1.05 -2.52
CA ALA A 31 -2.76 -0.69 -1.48
C ALA A 31 -1.44 -0.14 -2.06
N PHE A 32 -0.91 -0.76 -3.11
CA PHE A 32 0.26 -0.24 -3.83
C PHE A 32 0.01 1.17 -4.37
N ALA A 33 -1.08 1.37 -5.11
CA ALA A 33 -1.36 2.65 -5.76
C ALA A 33 -1.60 3.77 -4.74
N ASN A 34 -2.37 3.48 -3.69
CA ASN A 34 -2.66 4.43 -2.61
C ASN A 34 -1.37 4.81 -1.87
N ALA A 35 -0.55 3.81 -1.49
CA ALA A 35 0.73 4.07 -0.82
C ALA A 35 1.71 4.84 -1.71
N VAL A 36 1.77 4.59 -3.03
CA VAL A 36 2.56 5.41 -3.96
C VAL A 36 2.06 6.85 -3.97
N GLN A 37 0.74 7.07 -4.06
CA GLN A 37 0.16 8.41 -4.00
C GLN A 37 0.56 9.09 -2.68
N GLU A 38 0.39 8.44 -1.55
CA GLU A 38 0.67 9.05 -0.25
C GLU A 38 2.17 9.34 -0.06
N LEU A 39 3.06 8.44 -0.45
CA LEU A 39 4.51 8.67 -0.31
C LEU A 39 5.05 9.75 -1.26
N VAL A 40 4.43 9.94 -2.43
CA VAL A 40 4.84 10.96 -3.42
C VAL A 40 4.17 12.31 -3.15
N CYS A 41 2.90 12.28 -2.73
CA CYS A 41 2.02 13.44 -2.67
C CYS A 41 1.66 13.84 -1.23
N GLY A 42 1.88 13.01 -0.22
CA GLY A 42 1.36 13.24 1.13
C GLY A 42 -0.16 13.32 1.18
N VAL A 43 -0.84 12.69 0.21
CA VAL A 43 -2.30 12.62 0.14
C VAL A 43 -2.70 11.16 0.29
N ALA A 44 -3.40 10.84 1.38
CA ALA A 44 -3.96 9.52 1.64
C ALA A 44 -5.22 9.25 0.80
N GLY A 45 -5.58 7.97 0.68
CA GLY A 45 -6.77 7.49 -0.03
C GLY A 45 -6.53 7.11 -1.50
N GLY A 46 -7.60 6.83 -2.23
CA GLY A 46 -7.53 6.42 -3.64
C GLY A 46 -8.52 5.32 -3.98
N TYR A 47 -8.00 4.16 -4.38
CA TYR A 47 -8.81 2.99 -4.71
C TYR A 47 -9.19 2.25 -3.43
N GLY A 48 -10.50 2.06 -3.23
CA GLY A 48 -11.00 1.29 -2.10
C GLY A 48 -10.84 2.02 -0.77
N GLY A 49 -10.74 1.23 0.31
CA GLY A 49 -10.53 1.74 1.66
C GLY A 49 -9.09 1.57 2.15
N PRO A 50 -8.75 2.13 3.33
CA PRO A 50 -7.49 1.88 4.00
C PRO A 50 -7.26 0.38 4.21
N SER A 51 -6.04 -0.05 3.92
CA SER A 51 -5.61 -1.44 4.09
C SER A 51 -4.36 -1.52 4.95
N VAL A 52 -4.18 -2.65 5.64
CA VAL A 52 -3.02 -2.95 6.48
C VAL A 52 -1.72 -2.84 5.68
N ARG A 53 -1.74 -3.26 4.41
CA ARG A 53 -0.59 -3.20 3.50
C ARG A 53 -0.18 -1.75 3.20
N GLU A 54 -1.16 -0.90 2.88
CA GLU A 54 -0.96 0.53 2.61
C GLU A 54 -0.38 1.24 3.83
N HIS A 55 -1.01 1.06 5.00
CA HIS A 55 -0.55 1.70 6.21
C HIS A 55 0.84 1.21 6.65
N ALA A 56 1.10 -0.10 6.57
CA ALA A 56 2.43 -0.64 6.87
C ALA A 56 3.50 0.00 5.98
N ALA A 57 3.22 0.17 4.69
CA ALA A 57 4.13 0.85 3.76
C ALA A 57 4.39 2.32 4.15
N VAL A 58 3.34 3.07 4.49
CA VAL A 58 3.45 4.48 4.89
C VAL A 58 4.20 4.62 6.23
N HIS A 59 3.99 3.73 7.20
CA HIS A 59 4.76 3.71 8.45
C HIS A 59 6.24 3.41 8.25
N ILE A 60 6.58 2.51 7.32
CA ILE A 60 7.98 2.16 7.05
C ILE A 60 8.70 3.31 6.31
N PHE A 61 8.04 3.92 5.32
CA PHE A 61 8.71 4.82 4.36
C PHE A 61 8.36 6.31 4.52
N GLY A 62 7.33 6.68 5.29
CA GLY A 62 6.97 8.07 5.61
C GLY A 62 7.54 8.55 6.95
N PRO A 63 7.38 9.84 7.38
CA PRO A 63 7.04 11.06 6.63
C PRO A 63 8.27 11.98 6.41
N SER A 64 9.49 11.42 6.38
CA SER A 64 10.74 12.19 6.39
C SER A 64 10.88 13.20 5.24
N LYS A 65 10.33 12.88 4.06
CA LYS A 65 10.25 13.70 2.83
C LYS A 65 9.40 12.96 1.78
N PRO A 66 8.67 13.67 0.89
CA PRO A 66 8.03 13.04 -0.26
C PRO A 66 9.06 12.32 -1.13
N LEU A 67 8.73 11.10 -1.54
CA LEU A 67 9.55 10.31 -2.45
C LEU A 67 9.30 10.71 -3.90
N SER A 68 10.28 10.45 -4.76
CA SER A 68 10.01 10.46 -6.21
C SER A 68 9.09 9.30 -6.58
N PHE A 69 8.32 9.45 -7.67
CA PHE A 69 7.45 8.38 -8.17
C PHE A 69 8.20 7.06 -8.36
N ASN A 70 9.36 7.09 -9.02
CA ASN A 70 10.15 5.88 -9.29
C ASN A 70 10.65 5.26 -7.98
N SER A 71 11.14 6.06 -7.03
CA SER A 71 11.59 5.55 -5.73
C SER A 71 10.46 4.89 -4.94
N ALA A 72 9.26 5.48 -4.94
CA ALA A 72 8.10 4.87 -4.29
C ALA A 72 7.70 3.56 -4.97
N VAL A 73 7.68 3.52 -6.32
CA VAL A 73 7.37 2.31 -7.09
C VAL A 73 8.38 1.19 -6.79
N ASP A 74 9.68 1.49 -6.83
CA ASP A 74 10.74 0.48 -6.62
C ASP A 74 10.64 -0.13 -5.21
N LEU A 75 10.44 0.70 -4.18
CA LEU A 75 10.30 0.24 -2.80
C LEU A 75 9.03 -0.60 -2.58
N LEU A 76 7.91 -0.17 -3.15
CA LEU A 76 6.61 -0.79 -2.89
C LEU A 76 6.35 -2.01 -3.78
N ALA A 77 7.05 -2.16 -4.90
CA ALA A 77 6.93 -3.32 -5.79
C ALA A 77 7.79 -4.52 -5.35
N ASP A 78 8.66 -4.35 -4.35
CA ASP A 78 9.50 -5.42 -3.81
C ASP A 78 8.66 -6.63 -3.35
N GLU A 79 9.06 -7.83 -3.79
CA GLU A 79 8.44 -9.11 -3.40
C GLU A 79 8.68 -9.47 -1.93
N GLN A 80 9.60 -8.79 -1.25
CA GLN A 80 9.82 -8.88 0.19
C GLN A 80 9.31 -7.62 0.92
N GLY A 81 8.79 -6.64 0.18
CA GLY A 81 8.32 -5.37 0.69
C GLY A 81 6.94 -5.46 1.39
N PRO A 82 6.48 -4.34 1.96
CA PRO A 82 5.24 -4.32 2.74
C PRO A 82 3.99 -4.61 1.92
N ILE A 83 3.95 -4.32 0.62
CA ILE A 83 2.74 -4.55 -0.18
C ILE A 83 2.62 -6.00 -0.67
N PHE A 84 3.71 -6.55 -1.24
CA PHE A 84 3.67 -7.84 -1.92
C PHE A 84 4.36 -8.97 -1.17
N GLY A 85 5.17 -8.65 -0.16
CA GLY A 85 5.90 -9.64 0.63
C GLY A 85 5.10 -10.29 1.75
N PRO A 86 5.78 -11.04 2.62
CA PRO A 86 5.17 -11.70 3.76
C PRO A 86 4.52 -10.72 4.76
N ILE A 87 3.55 -11.21 5.53
CA ILE A 87 2.98 -10.46 6.65
C ILE A 87 3.98 -10.44 7.81
N THR A 88 4.44 -9.25 8.16
CA THR A 88 5.40 -8.97 9.25
C THR A 88 4.73 -8.29 10.44
N ASP A 89 5.49 -7.99 11.50
CA ASP A 89 4.96 -7.43 12.75
C ASP A 89 4.31 -6.05 12.57
N ILE A 90 4.80 -5.22 11.64
CA ILE A 90 4.16 -3.92 11.37
C ILE A 90 2.74 -4.11 10.80
N HIS A 91 2.51 -5.16 10.00
CA HIS A 91 1.18 -5.45 9.48
C HIS A 91 0.24 -5.90 10.60
N VAL A 92 0.74 -6.72 11.53
CA VAL A 92 -0.02 -7.12 12.73
C VAL A 92 -0.35 -5.91 13.57
N TRP A 93 0.60 -4.99 13.75
CA TRP A 93 0.38 -3.76 14.49
C TRP A 93 -0.70 -2.88 13.82
N CYS A 94 -0.61 -2.63 12.52
CA CYS A 94 -1.65 -1.89 11.78
C CYS A 94 -3.02 -2.57 11.90
N TYR A 95 -3.08 -3.91 11.77
CA TYR A 95 -4.33 -4.66 11.90
C TYR A 95 -5.00 -4.51 13.28
N LEU A 96 -4.21 -4.42 14.34
CA LEU A 96 -4.72 -4.31 15.71
C LEU A 96 -5.03 -2.88 16.15
N ASN A 97 -4.37 -1.89 15.57
CA ASN A 97 -4.39 -0.51 16.08
C ASN A 97 -5.02 0.49 15.11
N GLU A 98 -5.30 0.12 13.87
CA GLU A 98 -5.79 1.04 12.84
C GLU A 98 -7.05 0.54 12.16
N GLU A 99 -7.85 1.47 11.65
CA GLU A 99 -9.09 1.18 10.93
C GLU A 99 -8.79 0.79 9.48
N CYS A 100 -8.38 -0.46 9.27
CA CYS A 100 -8.17 -1.03 7.94
C CYS A 100 -9.32 -1.98 7.57
N PHE A 101 -10.09 -1.66 6.53
CA PHE A 101 -11.27 -2.43 6.13
C PHE A 101 -11.24 -2.98 4.70
N ASP A 102 -10.26 -2.60 3.87
CA ASP A 102 -10.11 -3.13 2.50
C ASP A 102 -8.91 -4.07 2.35
N ASN A 103 -8.72 -4.93 3.36
CA ASN A 103 -7.62 -5.88 3.42
C ASN A 103 -7.81 -7.03 2.42
N ASP A 104 -6.70 -7.55 1.88
CA ASP A 104 -6.72 -8.80 1.13
C ASP A 104 -7.25 -9.94 2.02
N PRO A 105 -8.28 -10.70 1.58
CA PRO A 105 -8.82 -11.81 2.36
C PRO A 105 -7.77 -12.83 2.82
N LYS A 106 -6.73 -13.08 2.00
CA LYS A 106 -5.64 -14.01 2.38
C LYS A 106 -4.73 -13.43 3.44
N ASP A 107 -4.52 -12.12 3.44
CA ASP A 107 -3.75 -11.46 4.50
C ASP A 107 -4.55 -11.51 5.81
N LEU A 108 -5.88 -11.39 5.78
CA LEU A 108 -6.74 -11.52 6.96
C LEU A 108 -6.69 -12.91 7.61
N GLU A 109 -6.58 -13.98 6.82
CA GLU A 109 -6.40 -15.34 7.36
C GLU A 109 -5.12 -15.44 8.20
N ILE A 110 -4.01 -14.87 7.71
CA ILE A 110 -2.72 -14.87 8.40
C ILE A 110 -2.77 -13.97 9.63
N LEU A 111 -3.30 -12.74 9.49
CA LEU A 111 -3.36 -11.76 10.58
C LEU A 111 -4.18 -12.31 11.74
N ARG A 112 -5.37 -12.90 11.48
CA ARG A 112 -6.19 -13.52 12.52
C ARG A 112 -5.48 -14.66 13.23
N ALA A 113 -4.74 -15.50 12.50
CA ALA A 113 -3.98 -16.60 13.09
C ALA A 113 -2.84 -16.13 14.01
N ARG A 114 -2.33 -14.91 13.81
CA ARG A 114 -1.25 -14.31 14.61
C ARG A 114 -1.73 -13.52 15.82
N THR A 115 -3.04 -13.31 15.96
CA THR A 115 -3.65 -12.49 17.01
C THR A 115 -4.54 -13.30 17.95
N ILE A 116 -4.50 -14.63 17.87
CA ILE A 116 -5.16 -15.58 18.79
C ILE A 116 -4.21 -15.93 19.93
#